data_AF-A0A0M0JQE3-F1
#
_entry.id   AF-A0A0M0JQE3-F1
#
_cell.length_a   1.000
_cell.length_b   1.000
_cell.length_c   1.000
_cell.angle_alpha   90.00
_cell.angle_beta   90.00
_cell.angle_gamma   90.00
#
_symmetry.space_group_name_H-M   'P 1'
#
loop_
_entity.id
_entity.type
_entity.pdbx_description
1 polymer ?
#
loop_
_entity_poly.entity_id
_entity_poly.type
_entity_poly.pdbx_seq_one_letter_code
_entity_poly.pdbx_strand_id
1 'polypeptide(L)'
;MLTRRRSGGAIGAKRPALEAAPLIDGKRQRASAYAQYILNSVAVAGVSSATKSPKFQPLPNLQKKVDVVPIVDGVVPRGASILIIQQPWIGLLLDGYKTLEIRGQKCKKAHGEKVYLALSGGGGTILGSMTFVASHGPLTRAEYAGRSDEHCVAGAQLPYGASTYAWEFKAPRRFRLAVPYVHRHGCVVWATKE
;
A
#
# COMPACT_ATOMS: atom_id res chain seq x y z
N MET A 1 62.58 -2.08 6.70
CA MET A 1 62.15 -3.50 6.74
C MET A 1 60.77 -3.54 7.38
N LEU A 2 59.84 -4.26 6.75
CA LEU A 2 58.46 -4.59 7.14
C LEU A 2 57.35 -3.51 7.08
N THR A 3 56.30 -3.96 6.39
CA THR A 3 55.03 -3.37 5.98
C THR A 3 53.96 -3.43 7.07
N ARG A 4 52.92 -2.56 7.01
CA ARG A 4 51.48 -2.91 7.14
C ARG A 4 50.60 -1.65 6.97
N ARG A 5 49.88 -1.54 5.85
CA ARG A 5 48.47 -1.93 5.60
C ARG A 5 47.42 -0.89 6.08
N ARG A 6 46.88 -0.17 5.10
CA ARG A 6 45.54 0.46 5.12
C ARG A 6 44.48 -0.64 5.12
N SER A 7 43.42 -0.49 5.90
CA SER A 7 42.15 -1.18 5.68
C SER A 7 41.01 -0.19 5.85
N GLY A 8 40.52 0.32 4.71
CA GLY A 8 39.21 0.93 4.59
C GLY A 8 38.15 -0.17 4.52
N GLY A 9 37.19 -0.15 5.45
CA GLY A 9 36.00 -0.99 5.42
C GLY A 9 34.85 -0.21 4.79
N ALA A 10 34.57 -0.44 3.50
CA ALA A 10 33.35 0.01 2.86
C ALA A 10 32.26 -1.06 3.09
N ILE A 11 31.25 -0.73 3.89
CA ILE A 11 30.08 -1.59 4.12
C ILE A 11 29.08 -1.36 2.97
N GLY A 12 29.37 -1.93 1.81
CA GLY A 12 28.47 -1.93 0.67
C GLY A 12 27.44 -3.06 0.78
N ALA A 13 26.35 -2.84 1.52
CA ALA A 13 25.19 -3.72 1.44
C ALA A 13 24.49 -3.51 0.09
N LYS A 14 24.85 -4.30 -0.92
CA LYS A 14 24.11 -4.37 -2.19
C LYS A 14 22.68 -4.82 -1.88
N ARG A 15 21.70 -3.92 -2.06
CA ARG A 15 20.28 -4.30 -2.12
C ARG A 15 20.10 -5.25 -3.32
N PRO A 16 19.40 -6.39 -3.18
CA PRO A 16 19.13 -7.23 -4.33
C PRO A 16 18.24 -6.46 -5.31
N ALA A 17 18.65 -6.47 -6.58
CA ALA A 17 17.86 -5.93 -7.67
C ALA A 17 16.53 -6.68 -7.75
N LEU A 18 15.43 -5.94 -7.93
CA LEU A 18 14.12 -6.49 -8.25
C LEU A 18 14.22 -7.11 -9.66
N GLU A 19 14.52 -8.40 -9.72
CA GLU A 19 14.53 -9.17 -10.96
C GLU A 19 13.08 -9.28 -11.47
N ALA A 20 12.87 -8.94 -12.74
CA ALA A 20 11.57 -8.95 -13.39
C ALA A 20 11.05 -10.40 -13.50
N ALA A 21 9.93 -10.70 -12.85
CA ALA A 21 9.32 -12.03 -12.91
C ALA A 21 8.74 -12.31 -14.32
N PRO A 22 8.91 -13.54 -14.86
CA PRO A 22 8.45 -13.87 -16.20
C PRO A 22 6.92 -14.02 -16.27
N LEU A 23 6.36 -13.53 -17.37
CA LEU A 23 4.96 -13.75 -17.76
C LEU A 23 4.78 -15.23 -18.12
N ILE A 24 3.86 -15.93 -17.45
CA ILE A 24 3.49 -17.30 -17.81
C ILE A 24 1.98 -17.40 -18.01
N ASP A 25 1.65 -18.17 -19.05
CA ASP A 25 0.38 -18.29 -19.77
C ASP A 25 -0.85 -18.66 -18.91
N GLY A 26 -2.02 -18.35 -19.47
CA GLY A 26 -3.34 -18.27 -18.85
C GLY A 26 -3.93 -19.58 -18.34
N LYS A 27 -4.98 -19.41 -17.52
CA LYS A 27 -5.75 -20.45 -16.80
C LYS A 27 -5.10 -20.98 -15.51
N ARG A 28 -4.88 -20.06 -14.56
CA ARG A 28 -5.00 -20.29 -13.10
C ARG A 28 -5.20 -18.91 -12.47
N GLN A 29 -6.22 -18.74 -11.62
CA GLN A 29 -6.34 -17.54 -10.77
C GLN A 29 -5.07 -17.46 -9.94
N ARG A 30 -4.11 -16.62 -10.37
CA ARG A 30 -2.89 -16.40 -9.63
C ARG A 30 -3.27 -15.59 -8.40
N ALA A 31 -2.94 -16.13 -7.24
CA ALA A 31 -2.64 -15.28 -6.09
C ALA A 31 -1.73 -14.15 -6.60
N SER A 32 -2.12 -12.89 -6.38
CA SER A 32 -1.26 -11.74 -6.69
C SER A 32 0.13 -12.02 -6.14
N ALA A 33 1.19 -11.57 -6.83
CA ALA A 33 2.57 -11.66 -6.33
C ALA A 33 2.69 -11.13 -4.88
N TYR A 34 1.74 -10.29 -4.45
CA TYR A 34 1.61 -9.82 -3.07
C TYR A 34 0.97 -10.82 -2.09
N ALA A 35 -0.03 -11.60 -2.51
CA ALA A 35 -0.56 -12.71 -1.69
C ALA A 35 0.50 -13.79 -1.44
N GLN A 36 1.36 -14.04 -2.44
CA GLN A 36 2.57 -14.86 -2.25
C GLN A 36 3.61 -14.19 -1.34
N TYR A 37 3.77 -12.87 -1.38
CA TYR A 37 4.61 -12.15 -0.42
C TYR A 37 4.12 -12.26 1.03
N ILE A 38 2.80 -12.18 1.29
CA ILE A 38 2.24 -12.36 2.64
C ILE A 38 2.45 -13.80 3.14
N LEU A 39 2.20 -14.81 2.31
CA LEU A 39 2.48 -16.22 2.66
C LEU A 39 3.97 -16.45 2.98
N ASN A 40 4.88 -15.81 2.26
CA ASN A 40 6.32 -15.97 2.44
C ASN A 40 6.91 -15.13 3.58
N SER A 41 6.29 -14.01 3.96
CA SER A 41 6.81 -13.12 5.03
C SER A 41 6.40 -13.56 6.43
N VAL A 42 5.27 -14.29 6.57
CA VAL A 42 4.87 -14.91 7.85
C VAL A 42 5.82 -16.08 8.22
N ALA A 43 6.44 -16.73 7.24
CA ALA A 43 7.36 -17.85 7.47
C ALA A 43 8.76 -17.43 7.99
N VAL A 44 9.14 -16.15 7.95
CA VAL A 44 10.53 -15.70 8.23
C VAL A 44 10.67 -14.91 9.55
N ALA A 45 9.58 -14.51 10.21
CA ALA A 45 9.65 -13.67 11.41
C ALA A 45 9.81 -14.47 12.72
N GLY A 46 10.93 -15.18 12.83
CA GLY A 46 11.47 -15.66 14.10
C GLY A 46 12.54 -14.72 14.65
N VAL A 47 12.18 -13.48 15.02
CA VAL A 47 13.07 -12.61 15.82
C VAL A 47 12.24 -11.80 16.81
N SER A 48 12.41 -12.12 18.09
CA SER A 48 11.86 -11.42 19.24
C SER A 48 12.64 -10.11 19.47
N SER A 49 11.95 -8.98 19.38
CA SER A 49 12.43 -7.68 19.87
C SER A 49 11.22 -6.86 20.28
N ALA A 50 11.22 -6.38 21.53
CA ALA A 50 10.19 -5.57 22.15
C ALA A 50 9.99 -4.24 21.40
N THR A 51 9.20 -4.28 20.33
CA THR A 51 8.79 -3.13 19.54
C THR A 51 7.30 -2.94 19.76
N LYS A 52 6.86 -1.69 19.98
CA LYS A 52 5.42 -1.36 20.06
C LYS A 52 4.72 -2.00 18.88
N SER A 53 3.63 -2.72 19.13
CA SER A 53 2.84 -3.36 18.08
C SER A 53 2.50 -2.31 17.01
N PRO A 54 2.69 -2.64 15.71
CA PRO A 54 2.43 -1.69 14.65
C PRO A 54 0.98 -1.23 14.71
N LYS A 55 0.76 0.07 14.47
CA LYS A 55 -0.55 0.74 14.53
C LYS A 55 -1.64 0.03 13.71
N PHE A 56 -1.23 -0.65 12.64
CA PHE A 56 -2.08 -1.47 11.82
C PHE A 56 -1.43 -2.84 11.65
N GLN A 57 -2.21 -3.89 11.88
CA GLN A 57 -1.83 -5.27 11.56
C GLN A 57 -2.76 -5.78 10.45
N PRO A 58 -2.26 -6.47 9.41
CA PRO A 58 -3.11 -7.04 8.37
C PRO A 58 -4.07 -8.08 8.96
N LEU A 59 -5.26 -8.21 8.39
CA LEU A 59 -6.14 -9.33 8.74
C LEU A 59 -5.42 -10.66 8.49
N PRO A 60 -5.37 -11.56 9.49
CA PRO A 60 -4.82 -12.89 9.28
C PRO A 60 -5.70 -13.66 8.29
N ASN A 61 -5.07 -14.49 7.46
CA ASN A 61 -5.77 -15.38 6.52
C ASN A 61 -6.76 -14.65 5.59
N LEU A 62 -6.37 -13.49 5.05
CA LEU A 62 -7.19 -12.74 4.10
C LEU A 62 -7.50 -13.59 2.84
N GLN A 63 -8.66 -14.25 2.86
CA GLN A 63 -9.18 -15.08 1.77
C GLN A 63 -10.52 -14.51 1.36
N LYS A 64 -10.51 -13.73 0.28
CA LYS A 64 -11.71 -13.14 -0.31
C LYS A 64 -11.69 -13.33 -1.82
N LYS A 65 -12.82 -13.71 -2.40
CA LYS A 65 -12.99 -13.68 -3.84
C LYS A 65 -13.01 -12.22 -4.30
N VAL A 66 -12.03 -11.85 -5.11
CA VAL A 66 -11.91 -10.51 -5.70
C VAL A 66 -12.04 -10.62 -7.21
N ASP A 67 -12.64 -9.60 -7.82
CA ASP A 67 -12.67 -9.50 -9.27
C ASP A 67 -11.27 -9.24 -9.81
N VAL A 68 -11.05 -9.67 -11.06
CA VAL A 68 -9.77 -9.41 -11.74
C VAL A 68 -9.62 -7.90 -11.93
N VAL A 69 -8.62 -7.33 -11.28
CA VAL A 69 -8.28 -5.92 -11.44
C VAL A 69 -7.62 -5.71 -12.81
N PRO A 70 -8.08 -4.73 -13.61
CA PRO A 70 -7.45 -4.41 -14.88
C PRO A 70 -6.03 -3.87 -14.70
N ILE A 71 -5.11 -4.43 -15.49
CA ILE A 71 -3.74 -3.91 -15.66
C ILE A 71 -3.75 -2.97 -16.88
N VAL A 72 -3.36 -1.72 -16.68
CA VAL A 72 -3.45 -0.66 -17.70
C VAL A 72 -2.14 0.09 -17.85
N ASP A 73 -2.01 0.85 -18.94
CA ASP A 73 -0.95 1.84 -19.09
C ASP A 73 -1.08 2.97 -18.06
N GLY A 74 0.02 3.28 -17.39
CA GLY A 74 0.07 4.30 -16.36
C GLY A 74 0.18 5.70 -16.96
N VAL A 75 -0.96 6.36 -17.17
CA VAL A 75 -1.00 7.77 -17.56
C VAL A 75 -1.56 8.58 -16.40
N VAL A 76 -0.74 9.50 -15.87
CA VAL A 76 -1.10 10.37 -14.74
C VAL A 76 -1.09 11.82 -15.24
N PRO A 77 -2.25 12.50 -15.32
CA PRO A 77 -2.31 13.87 -15.80
C PRO A 77 -1.69 14.84 -14.78
N ARG A 78 -1.21 15.99 -15.27
CA ARG A 78 -0.83 17.11 -14.41
C ARG A 78 -2.02 17.58 -13.57
N GLY A 79 -1.76 18.01 -12.34
CA GLY A 79 -2.79 18.37 -11.37
C GLY A 79 -3.48 17.18 -10.69
N ALA A 80 -3.14 15.93 -11.07
CA ALA A 80 -3.73 14.74 -10.47
C ALA A 80 -3.44 14.65 -8.97
N SER A 81 -4.44 14.22 -8.21
CA SER A 81 -4.28 13.96 -6.78
C SER A 81 -3.69 12.59 -6.52
N ILE A 82 -2.60 12.58 -5.75
CA ILE A 82 -1.82 11.38 -5.43
C ILE A 82 -1.96 11.10 -3.92
N LEU A 83 -2.53 9.96 -3.57
CA LEU A 83 -2.60 9.45 -2.20
C LEU A 83 -1.40 8.56 -1.91
N ILE A 84 -0.66 8.89 -0.87
CA ILE A 84 0.54 8.15 -0.45
C ILE A 84 0.14 7.08 0.55
N ILE A 85 0.47 5.83 0.24
CA ILE A 85 0.09 4.65 1.02
C ILE A 85 1.29 3.71 1.14
N GLN A 86 1.51 3.18 2.34
CA GLN A 86 2.56 2.21 2.63
C GLN A 86 2.13 0.77 2.28
N GLN A 87 3.09 -0.14 2.17
CA GLN A 87 2.81 -1.58 2.18
C GLN A 87 2.27 -2.01 3.56
N PRO A 88 1.39 -3.02 3.65
CA PRO A 88 0.75 -3.80 2.57
C PRO A 88 -0.42 -3.09 1.87
N TRP A 89 -0.90 -1.99 2.44
CA TRP A 89 -2.24 -1.46 2.18
C TRP A 89 -2.45 -1.02 0.72
N ILE A 90 -1.43 -0.44 0.10
CA ILE A 90 -1.49 -0.05 -1.32
C ILE A 90 -1.68 -1.27 -2.24
N GLY A 91 -1.03 -2.40 -1.93
CA GLY A 91 -1.17 -3.63 -2.68
C GLY A 91 -2.59 -4.17 -2.58
N LEU A 92 -3.13 -4.23 -1.35
CA LEU A 92 -4.49 -4.70 -1.11
C LEU A 92 -5.55 -3.84 -1.83
N LEU A 93 -5.37 -2.52 -1.90
CA LEU A 93 -6.23 -1.62 -2.67
C LEU A 93 -6.16 -1.90 -4.17
N LEU A 94 -4.95 -1.99 -4.72
CA LEU A 94 -4.72 -2.20 -6.15
C LEU A 94 -4.98 -3.64 -6.61
N ASP A 95 -5.08 -4.59 -5.69
CA ASP A 95 -5.48 -5.97 -5.97
C ASP A 95 -6.96 -6.23 -5.66
N GLY A 96 -7.71 -5.20 -5.23
CA GLY A 96 -9.16 -5.26 -5.01
C GLY A 96 -9.60 -5.94 -3.72
N TYR A 97 -8.66 -6.33 -2.83
CA TYR A 97 -8.98 -6.91 -1.53
C TYR A 97 -9.50 -5.87 -0.54
N LYS A 98 -8.95 -4.66 -0.60
CA LYS A 98 -9.27 -3.53 0.28
C LYS A 98 -10.01 -2.45 -0.50
N THR A 99 -11.09 -1.92 0.08
CA THR A 99 -11.88 -0.81 -0.48
C THR A 99 -11.89 0.41 0.43
N LEU A 100 -11.55 0.24 1.71
CA LEU A 100 -11.52 1.31 2.70
C LEU A 100 -10.11 1.61 3.19
N GLU A 101 -9.65 2.85 3.03
CA GLU A 101 -8.41 3.35 3.62
C GLU A 101 -8.68 4.08 4.94
N ILE A 102 -8.01 3.66 6.03
CA ILE A 102 -8.26 4.21 7.37
C ILE A 102 -7.35 5.40 7.64
N ARG A 103 -7.92 6.54 8.02
CA ARG A 103 -7.19 7.79 8.28
C ARG A 103 -7.72 8.51 9.51
N GLY A 104 -6.88 9.39 10.07
CA GLY A 104 -7.23 10.21 11.23
C GLY A 104 -8.04 11.47 10.90
N GLN A 105 -8.51 11.62 9.67
CA GLN A 105 -9.17 12.83 9.17
C GLN A 105 -10.16 12.50 8.06
N LYS A 106 -11.21 13.31 7.92
CA LYS A 106 -12.19 13.22 6.83
C LYS A 106 -11.52 13.50 5.48
N CYS A 107 -11.89 12.77 4.43
CA CYS A 107 -11.45 13.07 3.07
C CYS A 107 -12.20 14.29 2.54
N LYS A 108 -11.50 15.19 1.85
CA LYS A 108 -12.09 16.38 1.19
C LYS A 108 -12.38 16.17 -0.30
N LYS A 109 -12.16 14.96 -0.80
CA LYS A 109 -12.37 14.60 -2.21
C LYS A 109 -13.85 14.50 -2.54
N ALA A 110 -14.21 14.85 -3.77
CA ALA A 110 -15.59 14.73 -4.24
C ALA A 110 -15.88 13.29 -4.72
N HIS A 111 -17.10 12.80 -4.54
CA HIS A 111 -17.52 11.49 -5.05
C HIS A 111 -17.23 11.41 -6.56
N GLY A 112 -16.61 10.32 -7.00
CA GLY A 112 -16.24 10.10 -8.40
C GLY A 112 -14.86 10.62 -8.80
N GLU A 113 -14.18 11.38 -7.92
CA GLU A 113 -12.84 11.89 -8.21
C GLU A 113 -11.83 10.75 -8.34
N LYS A 114 -11.01 10.80 -9.41
CA LYS A 114 -9.93 9.82 -9.63
C LYS A 114 -8.72 10.19 -8.77
N VAL A 115 -8.24 9.20 -8.02
CA VAL A 115 -7.07 9.31 -7.15
C VAL A 115 -6.00 8.33 -7.61
N TYR A 116 -4.75 8.77 -7.63
CA TYR A 116 -3.59 7.96 -7.98
C TYR A 116 -2.89 7.49 -6.70
N LEU A 117 -2.42 6.25 -6.66
CA LEU A 117 -1.82 5.67 -5.46
C LEU A 117 -0.30 5.59 -5.59
N ALA A 118 0.40 6.22 -4.66
CA ALA A 118 1.85 6.22 -4.59
C ALA A 118 2.36 5.41 -3.41
N LEU A 119 3.44 4.67 -3.63
CA LEU A 119 4.09 3.89 -2.59
C LEU A 119 4.89 4.81 -1.65
N SER A 120 4.54 4.79 -0.36
CA SER A 120 5.32 5.46 0.68
C SER A 120 6.73 4.86 0.78
N GLY A 121 7.75 5.71 0.87
CA GLY A 121 9.16 5.28 0.88
C GLY A 121 9.66 4.71 -0.46
N GLY A 122 8.81 4.63 -1.49
CA GLY A 122 9.13 4.04 -2.80
C GLY A 122 9.80 5.00 -3.79
N GLY A 123 10.46 6.05 -3.31
CA GLY A 123 11.20 6.99 -4.16
C GLY A 123 10.35 7.81 -5.13
N GLY A 124 9.05 8.00 -4.84
CA GLY A 124 8.17 8.79 -5.71
C GLY A 124 7.61 7.99 -6.88
N THR A 125 6.97 6.83 -6.63
CA THR A 125 6.38 6.00 -7.68
C THR A 125 4.87 5.80 -7.48
N ILE A 126 4.11 5.96 -8.55
CA ILE A 126 2.67 5.72 -8.65
C ILE A 126 2.46 4.33 -9.25
N LEU A 127 1.62 3.52 -8.60
CA LEU A 127 1.41 2.11 -8.95
C LEU A 127 0.04 1.84 -9.58
N GLY A 128 -0.88 2.81 -9.52
CA GLY A 128 -2.22 2.64 -10.04
C GLY A 128 -3.13 3.79 -9.67
N SER A 129 -4.42 3.58 -9.90
CA SER A 129 -5.47 4.55 -9.57
C SER A 129 -6.73 3.86 -9.08
N MET A 130 -7.55 4.63 -8.37
CA MET A 130 -8.88 4.26 -7.93
C MET A 130 -9.81 5.48 -8.03
N THR A 131 -11.11 5.23 -7.88
CA THR A 131 -12.12 6.28 -7.80
C THR A 131 -12.57 6.44 -6.36
N PHE A 132 -12.52 7.65 -5.82
CA PHE A 132 -13.06 7.96 -4.50
C PHE A 132 -14.59 7.89 -4.52
N VAL A 133 -15.16 7.32 -3.46
CA VAL A 133 -16.61 7.16 -3.29
C VAL A 133 -17.08 8.08 -2.17
N ALA A 134 -16.66 7.82 -0.94
CA ALA A 134 -17.15 8.54 0.24
C ALA A 134 -16.11 8.54 1.37
N SER A 135 -16.27 9.49 2.30
CA SER A 135 -15.54 9.49 3.57
C SER A 135 -16.51 9.19 4.69
N HIS A 136 -16.34 8.03 5.31
CA HIS A 136 -17.16 7.56 6.43
C HIS A 136 -16.58 7.99 7.76
N GLY A 137 -17.46 8.34 8.68
CA GLY A 137 -17.12 8.57 10.09
C GLY A 137 -17.18 10.03 10.57
N PRO A 138 -16.68 10.29 11.79
CA PRO A 138 -15.85 9.38 12.58
C PRO A 138 -16.52 8.05 12.92
N LEU A 139 -15.78 6.96 12.82
CA LEU A 139 -16.28 5.60 13.05
C LEU A 139 -16.35 5.29 14.54
N THR A 140 -17.44 4.63 14.94
CA THR A 140 -17.52 3.89 16.19
C THR A 140 -16.67 2.62 16.13
N ARG A 141 -16.37 2.02 17.29
CA ARG A 141 -15.69 0.70 17.36
C ARG A 141 -16.46 -0.40 16.63
N ALA A 142 -17.80 -0.38 16.73
CA ALA A 142 -18.66 -1.37 16.10
C ALA A 142 -18.63 -1.24 14.56
N GLU A 143 -18.74 -0.02 14.02
CA GLU A 143 -18.62 0.23 12.58
C GLU A 143 -17.23 -0.12 12.05
N TYR A 144 -16.18 0.20 12.80
CA TYR A 144 -14.82 -0.18 12.44
C TYR A 144 -14.67 -1.70 12.36
N ALA A 145 -15.02 -2.43 13.43
CA ALA A 145 -14.90 -3.88 13.47
C ALA A 145 -15.78 -4.57 12.41
N GLY A 146 -17.01 -4.09 12.21
CA GLY A 146 -17.97 -4.61 11.24
C GLY A 146 -17.55 -4.42 9.78
N ARG A 147 -16.57 -3.54 9.51
CA ARG A 147 -16.03 -3.26 8.17
C ARG A 147 -14.60 -3.76 8.00
N SER A 148 -14.15 -4.66 8.87
CA SER A 148 -12.80 -5.24 8.84
C SER A 148 -12.47 -5.92 7.52
N ASP A 149 -13.43 -6.61 6.89
CA ASP A 149 -13.26 -7.23 5.57
C ASP A 149 -13.03 -6.22 4.43
N GLU A 150 -13.46 -4.96 4.60
CA GLU A 150 -13.28 -3.90 3.60
C GLU A 150 -11.97 -3.12 3.81
N HIS A 151 -11.54 -2.94 5.06
CA HIS A 151 -10.30 -2.22 5.38
C HIS A 151 -9.09 -3.14 5.62
N CYS A 152 -9.31 -4.45 5.78
CA CYS A 152 -8.30 -5.49 5.95
C CYS A 152 -7.34 -5.30 7.14
N VAL A 153 -7.75 -4.61 8.21
CA VAL A 153 -6.93 -4.41 9.42
C VAL A 153 -7.48 -5.29 10.54
N ALA A 154 -6.60 -6.02 11.22
CA ALA A 154 -6.93 -6.82 12.38
C ALA A 154 -7.19 -5.98 13.64
N GLY A 155 -8.05 -6.51 14.50
CA GLY A 155 -8.43 -5.90 15.77
C GLY A 155 -9.61 -4.93 15.64
N ALA A 156 -10.20 -4.58 16.79
CA ALA A 156 -11.35 -3.70 16.90
C ALA A 156 -11.01 -2.30 17.47
N GLN A 157 -9.73 -2.07 17.78
CA GLN A 157 -9.29 -0.81 18.38
C GLN A 157 -9.18 0.28 17.32
N LEU A 158 -9.84 1.41 17.55
CA LEU A 158 -9.77 2.56 16.65
C LEU A 158 -8.34 3.14 16.61
N PRO A 159 -7.66 3.10 15.45
CA PRO A 159 -6.24 3.47 15.35
C PRO A 159 -5.99 4.98 15.54
N TYR A 160 -7.01 5.82 15.37
CA TYR A 160 -6.94 7.26 15.61
C TYR A 160 -7.95 7.71 16.68
N GLY A 161 -8.40 6.79 17.55
CA GLY A 161 -9.43 7.10 18.55
C GLY A 161 -10.70 7.66 17.90
N ALA A 162 -11.29 8.69 18.53
CA ALA A 162 -12.51 9.37 18.07
C ALA A 162 -12.38 10.09 16.72
N SER A 163 -11.17 10.18 16.15
CA SER A 163 -10.91 10.79 14.83
C SER A 163 -10.64 9.74 13.75
N THR A 164 -11.12 8.50 13.91
CA THR A 164 -10.93 7.45 12.91
C THR A 164 -11.97 7.58 11.80
N TYR A 165 -11.53 7.73 10.55
CA TYR A 165 -12.37 7.78 9.36
C TYR A 165 -11.97 6.68 8.37
N ALA A 166 -12.90 6.24 7.54
CA ALA A 166 -12.64 5.32 6.43
C ALA A 166 -12.93 6.01 5.09
N TRP A 167 -11.94 6.06 4.20
CA TRP A 167 -12.08 6.60 2.86
C TRP A 167 -12.35 5.46 1.90
N GLU A 168 -13.52 5.49 1.28
CA GLU A 168 -13.97 4.44 0.37
C GLU A 168 -13.52 4.71 -1.05
N PHE A 169 -13.01 3.66 -1.68
CA PHE A 169 -12.54 3.64 -3.05
C PHE A 169 -13.14 2.46 -3.81
N LYS A 170 -13.30 2.66 -5.11
CA LYS A 170 -13.74 1.63 -6.05
C LYS A 170 -12.92 1.66 -7.34
N ALA A 171 -13.21 0.69 -8.22
CA ALA A 171 -12.63 0.57 -9.55
C ALA A 171 -11.09 0.65 -9.56
N PRO A 172 -10.39 -0.25 -8.82
CA PRO A 172 -8.95 -0.31 -8.87
C PRO A 172 -8.46 -0.52 -10.31
N ARG A 173 -7.37 0.16 -10.65
CA ARG A 173 -6.63 -0.04 -11.90
C ARG A 173 -5.15 -0.08 -11.57
N ARG A 174 -4.51 -1.22 -11.82
CA ARG A 174 -3.08 -1.40 -11.56
C ARG A 174 -2.28 -0.99 -12.79
N PHE A 175 -1.21 -0.22 -12.60
CA PHE A 175 -0.36 0.15 -13.72
C PHE A 175 0.60 -0.98 -14.06
N ARG A 176 0.77 -1.23 -15.36
CA ARG A 176 1.72 -2.22 -15.86
C ARG A 176 3.15 -1.88 -15.47
N LEU A 177 3.49 -0.59 -15.55
CA LEU A 177 4.77 -0.03 -15.14
C LEU A 177 4.52 1.09 -14.12
N ALA A 178 5.39 1.18 -13.11
CA ALA A 178 5.33 2.27 -12.14
C ALA A 178 5.59 3.61 -12.84
N VAL A 179 4.79 4.62 -12.49
CA VAL A 179 4.93 5.97 -13.05
C VAL A 179 5.66 6.85 -12.03
N PRO A 180 6.81 7.45 -12.37
CA PRO A 180 7.50 8.34 -11.45
C PRO A 180 6.71 9.63 -11.22
N TYR A 181 6.81 10.17 -10.01
CA TYR A 181 6.34 11.51 -9.66
C TYR A 181 7.33 12.20 -8.74
N VAL A 182 7.38 13.53 -8.80
CA VAL A 182 8.20 14.32 -7.89
C VAL A 182 7.51 14.36 -6.53
N HIS A 183 8.10 13.68 -5.55
CA HIS A 183 7.64 13.72 -4.18
C HIS A 183 8.20 14.98 -3.50
N ARG A 184 7.34 15.98 -3.27
CA ARG A 184 7.75 17.17 -2.51
C ARG A 184 7.94 16.84 -1.04
N HIS A 185 9.02 17.34 -0.45
CA HIS A 185 9.28 17.16 0.98
C HIS A 185 8.11 17.68 1.83
N GLY A 186 7.73 16.92 2.86
CA GLY A 186 6.61 17.26 3.76
C GLY A 186 5.24 16.73 3.31
N CYS A 187 5.09 16.17 2.11
CA CYS A 187 3.85 15.56 1.66
C CYS A 187 3.63 14.16 2.30
N VAL A 188 2.92 14.10 3.43
CA VAL A 188 2.71 12.82 4.16
C VAL A 188 1.49 12.05 3.65
N VAL A 189 0.43 12.73 3.20
CA VAL A 189 -0.86 12.11 2.83
C VAL A 189 -1.16 12.32 1.34
N TRP A 190 -1.14 13.57 0.91
CA TRP A 190 -1.48 13.97 -0.45
C TRP A 190 -0.30 14.64 -1.14
N ALA A 191 -0.11 14.32 -2.41
CA ALA A 191 0.73 15.05 -3.34
C ALA A 191 -0.09 15.40 -4.60
N THR A 192 0.44 16.31 -5.41
CA THR A 192 -0.13 16.68 -6.70
C THR A 192 0.88 16.37 -7.79
N LYS A 193 0.43 15.79 -8.91
CA LYS A 193 1.29 15.60 -10.07
C LYS A 193 1.63 16.96 -10.69
N GLU A 194 2.91 17.31 -10.70
CA GLU A 194 3.43 18.49 -11.44
C GLU A 194 3.34 18.32 -12.95
#